data_AF-A0A1V5WZI9-F1
#
_entry.id   AF-A0A1V5WZI9-F1
#
_cell.length_a   1.000
_cell.length_b   1.000
_cell.length_c   1.000
_cell.angle_alpha   90.00
_cell.angle_beta   90.00
_cell.angle_gamma   90.00
#
_symmetry.space_group_name_H-M   'P 1'
#
loop_
_entity.id
_entity.type
_entity.pdbx_description
1 polymer ?
#
loop_
_entity_poly.entity_id
_entity_poly.type
_entity_poly.pdbx_seq_one_letter_code
_entity_poly.pdbx_strand_id
1 'polypeptide(L)'
;MKSRRLSIEISEEEQIRMRNLIPWGVVSRIMRLLLIQTMDLVERHGDVVLGALVSGKLTSLDLLRKEDSKDGHKRSKSKYK
;
A
#
# COMPACT_ATOMS: atom_id res chain seq x y z
N MET A 1 -6.94 19.85 13.01
CA MET A 1 -6.24 18.59 13.35
C MET A 1 -4.76 18.90 13.58
N LYS A 2 -4.12 18.32 14.60
CA LYS A 2 -2.66 18.50 14.81
C LYS A 2 -1.90 17.57 13.87
N SER A 3 -1.05 18.12 13.01
CA SER A 3 -0.13 17.34 12.16
C SER A 3 1.12 16.97 12.95
N ARG A 4 1.62 15.74 12.75
CA ARG A 4 2.94 15.33 13.23
C ARG A 4 3.84 15.05 12.03
N ARG A 5 5.13 15.35 12.16
CA ARG A 5 6.14 15.09 11.12
C ARG A 5 6.73 13.70 11.33
N LEU A 6 6.79 12.92 10.26
CA LEU A 6 7.54 11.67 10.18
C LEU A 6 8.83 11.96 9.41
N SER A 7 9.97 11.51 9.92
CA SER A 7 11.26 11.57 9.23
C SER A 7 11.74 10.15 9.01
N ILE A 8 12.21 9.86 7.80
CA ILE A 8 12.70 8.54 7.38
C ILE A 8 14.05 8.77 6.72
N GLU A 9 15.02 7.94 7.06
CA GLU A 9 16.31 7.91 6.39
C GLU A 9 16.20 7.09 5.11
N ILE A 10 16.75 7.63 4.01
CA ILE A 10 16.84 6.97 2.72
C ILE A 10 18.26 7.14 2.19
N SER A 11 18.73 6.19 1.39
CA SER A 11 20.04 6.27 0.76
C SER A 11 20.07 7.31 -0.36
N GLU A 12 21.26 7.77 -0.74
CA GLU A 12 21.41 8.70 -1.87
C GLU A 12 20.88 8.09 -3.18
N GLU A 13 21.11 6.79 -3.40
CA GLU A 13 20.63 6.06 -4.56
C GLU A 13 19.10 6.01 -4.60
N GLU A 14 18.46 5.76 -3.45
CA GLU A 14 17.00 5.79 -3.32
C GLU A 14 16.45 7.18 -3.61
N GLN A 15 17.10 8.21 -3.09
CA GLN A 15 16.72 9.61 -3.33
C GLN A 15 16.85 9.98 -4.82
N ILE A 16 17.94 9.58 -5.48
CA ILE A 16 18.15 9.81 -6.92
C ILE A 16 17.07 9.09 -7.73
N ARG A 17 16.82 7.81 -7.45
CA ARG A 17 15.78 7.03 -8.13
C ARG A 17 14.40 7.65 -7.94
N MET A 18 14.08 8.04 -6.70
CA MET A 18 12.81 8.68 -6.36
C MET A 18 12.62 9.99 -7.13
N ARG A 19 13.65 10.86 -7.17
CA ARG A 19 13.61 12.12 -7.91
C ARG A 19 13.43 11.93 -9.41
N ASN A 20 14.00 10.88 -9.98
CA ASN A 20 13.91 10.60 -11.42
C ASN A 20 12.57 9.98 -11.82
N LEU A 21 11.94 9.19 -10.94
CA LEU A 21 10.71 8.47 -11.22
C LEU A 21 9.43 9.20 -10.78
N ILE A 22 9.52 9.97 -9.69
CA ILE A 22 8.35 10.59 -9.06
C ILE A 22 8.45 12.10 -9.24
N PRO A 23 7.42 12.75 -9.82
CA PRO A 23 7.40 14.19 -9.96
C PRO A 23 7.55 14.91 -8.61
N TRP A 24 8.24 16.04 -8.65
CA TRP A 24 8.43 16.86 -7.45
C TRP A 24 7.08 17.31 -6.89
N GLY A 25 6.92 17.25 -5.56
CA GLY A 25 5.70 17.68 -4.88
C GLY A 25 4.60 16.62 -4.68
N VAL A 26 4.61 15.51 -5.42
CA VAL A 26 3.65 14.40 -5.16
C VAL A 26 4.20 13.30 -4.24
N VAL A 27 5.51 13.30 -3.98
CA VAL A 27 6.18 12.32 -3.10
C VAL A 27 5.49 12.22 -1.74
N SER A 28 5.24 13.35 -1.07
CA SER A 28 4.60 13.37 0.25
C SER A 28 3.19 12.77 0.24
N ARG A 29 2.44 12.98 -0.84
CA ARG A 29 1.09 12.44 -1.02
C ARG A 29 1.11 10.94 -1.26
N ILE A 30 2.05 10.46 -2.08
CA ILE A 30 2.26 9.03 -2.34
C ILE A 30 2.66 8.32 -1.05
N MET A 31 3.63 8.85 -0.31
CA MET A 31 4.06 8.27 0.96
C MET A 31 2.93 8.20 1.98
N ARG A 32 2.10 9.26 2.07
CA ARG A 32 0.92 9.25 2.93
C ARG A 32 -0.09 8.19 2.51
N LEU A 33 -0.33 8.03 1.21
CA LEU A 33 -1.29 7.05 0.69
C LEU A 33 -0.81 5.61 0.97
N LEU A 34 0.46 5.32 0.73
CA LEU A 34 1.07 4.02 1.03
C LEU A 34 1.00 3.70 2.53
N LEU A 35 1.26 4.69 3.39
CA LEU A 35 1.16 4.51 4.84
C LEU A 35 -0.27 4.15 5.27
N ILE A 36 -1.27 4.88 4.76
CA ILE A 36 -2.70 4.62 5.07
C ILE A 36 -3.10 3.23 4.58
N GLN A 37 -2.78 2.87 3.33
CA GLN A 37 -3.10 1.54 2.80
C GLN A 37 -2.44 0.42 3.62
N THR A 38 -1.21 0.63 4.07
CA THR A 38 -0.51 -0.33 4.92
C THR A 38 -1.24 -0.50 6.26
N MET A 39 -1.66 0.60 6.90
CA MET A 39 -2.45 0.54 8.12
C MET A 39 -3.78 -0.18 7.92
N ASP A 40 -4.52 0.15 6.85
CA ASP A 40 -5.82 -0.47 6.54
C ASP A 40 -5.67 -2.00 6.35
N LEU A 41 -4.60 -2.45 5.70
CA LEU A 41 -4.32 -3.86 5.52
C LEU A 41 -3.98 -4.56 6.84
N VAL A 42 -3.21 -3.90 7.71
CA VAL A 42 -2.90 -4.42 9.05
C VAL A 42 -4.15 -4.48 9.91
N GLU A 43 -5.04 -3.48 9.85
CA GLU A 43 -6.33 -3.54 10.55
C GLU A 43 -7.20 -4.72 10.07
N ARG A 44 -7.20 -5.02 8.76
CA ARG A 44 -8.00 -6.11 8.17
C ARG A 44 -7.43 -7.51 8.38
N HIS A 45 -6.11 -7.65 8.43
CA HIS A 45 -5.44 -8.95 8.36
C HIS A 45 -4.47 -9.22 9.52
N GLY A 46 -4.24 -8.24 10.39
CA GLY A 46 -3.33 -8.32 11.53
C GLY A 46 -1.85 -8.27 11.14
N ASP A 47 -1.00 -8.57 12.12
CA ASP A 47 0.46 -8.41 12.04
C ASP A 47 1.14 -9.25 10.96
N VAL A 48 0.45 -10.27 10.43
CA VAL A 48 0.94 -11.10 9.32
C VAL A 48 1.29 -10.27 8.08
N VAL A 49 0.59 -9.14 7.87
CA VAL A 49 0.87 -8.22 6.76
C VAL A 49 2.20 -7.53 6.93
N LEU A 50 2.53 -7.08 8.15
CA LEU A 50 3.83 -6.46 8.44
C LEU A 50 4.97 -7.43 8.18
N GLY A 51 4.83 -8.68 8.62
CA GLY A 51 5.81 -9.73 8.34
C GLY A 51 6.00 -9.98 6.84
N ALA A 52 4.93 -9.94 6.06
CA ALA A 52 5.00 -10.13 4.62
C ALA A 52 5.60 -8.93 3.87
N LEU A 53 5.33 -7.70 4.31
CA LEU A 53 5.92 -6.48 3.74
C LEU A 53 7.42 -6.38 4.04
N VAL A 54 7.82 -6.59 5.31
CA VAL A 54 9.22 -6.52 5.72
C VAL A 54 10.06 -7.63 5.09
N SER A 55 9.48 -8.81 4.87
CA SER A 55 10.17 -9.91 4.20
C SER A 55 10.27 -9.77 2.67
N GLY A 56 9.70 -8.70 2.09
CA GLY A 56 9.67 -8.48 0.64
C GLY A 56 8.86 -9.52 -0.14
N LYS A 57 8.09 -10.38 0.55
CA LYS A 57 7.29 -11.45 -0.05
C LYS A 57 5.95 -10.96 -0.60
N LEU A 58 5.50 -9.80 -0.16
CA LEU A 58 4.32 -9.13 -0.70
C LEU A 58 4.71 -7.72 -1.14
N THR A 59 4.49 -7.40 -2.41
CA THR A 59 4.54 -6.02 -2.89
C THR A 59 3.18 -5.36 -2.66
N SER A 60 3.13 -4.04 -2.50
CA SER A 60 1.87 -3.29 -2.36
C SER A 60 0.88 -3.59 -3.51
N LEU A 61 1.40 -3.95 -4.70
CA LEU A 61 0.62 -4.36 -5.88
C LEU A 61 -0.03 -5.74 -5.73
N ASP A 62 0.64 -6.70 -5.08
CA ASP A 62 0.08 -8.03 -4.85
C ASP A 62 -1.09 -8.01 -3.86
N LEU A 63 -1.04 -7.05 -2.92
CA LEU A 63 -2.10 -6.82 -1.93
C LEU A 63 -3.33 -6.20 -2.61
N LEU A 64 -3.14 -5.19 -3.47
CA LEU A 64 -4.20 -4.58 -4.28
C LEU A 64 -4.91 -5.61 -5.19
N ARG A 65 -4.15 -6.46 -5.88
CA ARG A 65 -4.70 -7.48 -6.80
C ARG A 65 -5.57 -8.53 -6.09
N LYS A 66 -5.32 -8.77 -4.80
CA LYS A 66 -6.06 -9.75 -4.00
C LYS A 66 -7.38 -9.19 -3.45
N GLU A 67 -7.49 -7.88 -3.27
CA GLU A 67 -8.75 -7.22 -2.88
C GLU A 67 -9.77 -7.24 -4.01
N ASP A 68 -9.38 -6.90 -5.25
CA ASP A 68 -10.27 -6.96 -6.43
C ASP A 68 -10.85 -8.37 -6.66
N SER A 69 -10.08 -9.40 -6.30
CA SER A 69 -10.48 -10.80 -6.48
C SER A 69 -11.51 -11.29 -5.45
N LYS A 70 -11.65 -10.62 -4.30
CA LYS A 70 -12.62 -11.03 -3.26
C LYS A 70 -14.01 -10.41 -3.45
N ASP A 71 -14.10 -9.22 -4.04
CA ASP A 71 -15.39 -8.56 -4.29
C ASP A 71 -16.09 -9.05 -5.58
N GLY A 72 -15.35 -9.67 -6.50
CA GLY A 72 -15.90 -10.25 -7.74
C GLY A 72 -16.74 -11.52 -7.53
N HIS A 73 -16.69 -12.17 -6.37
CA HIS A 73 -17.31 -13.49 -6.18
C HIS A 73 -18.68 -13.51 -5.49
N LYS A 74 -19.22 -12.35 -5.09
CA LYS A 74 -20.56 -12.28 -4.46
C LYS A 74 -21.72 -11.92 -5.40
N ARG A 75 -21.49 -11.68 -6.69
CA ARG A 75 -22.54 -11.16 -7.60
C ARG A 75 -23.10 -12.13 -8.64
N SER A 76 -22.72 -13.42 -8.62
CA SER A 76 -23.18 -14.38 -9.64
C SER A 76 -23.77 -15.68 -9.08
N LYS A 77 -24.75 -15.58 -8.17
CA LYS A 77 -25.72 -16.66 -7.92
C LYS A 77 -27.11 -16.11 -7.59
N SER A 78 -27.67 -15.32 -8.51
CA SER A 78 -29.12 -15.03 -8.53
C SER A 78 -29.56 -14.59 -9.93
N LYS A 79 -29.60 -15.55 -10.86
CA LYS A 79 -30.55 -15.60 -11.97
C LYS A 79 -30.30 -16.85 -12.80
N TYR A 80 -31.39 -17.43 -13.29
CA TYR A 80 -31.53 -18.73 -13.98
C TYR A 80 -31.44 -19.92 -13.01
N LYS A 81 -32.48 -20.71 -12.77
CA LYS A 81 -33.81 -20.84 -13.37
C LYS A 81 -34.69 -21.58 -12.35
#